data_AF-A0A377G7R2-F1
#
_entry.id   AF-A0A377G7R2-F1
#
_cell.length_a   1.000
_cell.length_b   1.000
_cell.length_c   1.000
_cell.angle_alpha   90.00
_cell.angle_beta   90.00
_cell.angle_gamma   90.00
#
_symmetry.space_group_name_H-M   'P 1'
#
loop_
_entity.id
_entity.type
_entity.pdbx_description
1 polymer ?
#
loop_
_entity_poly.entity_id
_entity_poly.type
_entity_poly.pdbx_seq_one_letter_code
_entity_poly.pdbx_strand_id
1 'polypeptide(L)'
;MASSQLDLKKSILSDKLNALINTPLVCLEEVNTLLDEELNLTQSGKALGQLTDFIHLVSFLKTRRFSNPGKALKLFVHEQTQPETRKAMLQSLQMAPPQEDTIYELICLLAQNNKLVYYSDLTQVTPLRVTMRKGEDSYVEEHSQWYLIFELFGLCKNLPSELIPLLAELLSSTKLSVETLQAIGKFFNYLDKLKLLNNELVAAMLPQLHYKNSIEKLQSFLIRLQQNELLDPLVLKHALSFLQHLDALMVFFSIYQEELRTASSSRETLEKLPSYCRLSLQEEGSFDDEVSTNTPLHMAVIQRDVSHLREGLCLANAKLLLATSYDNTALVLACKLADKESASLILTRMCELNCSVNQADQYGMTALHWAKFYHFDDLCQKLIRAGANESLKTENGQNTTYFAKHRFTLEDFKIQGREIIQDQFHLKNRALTDIAFHADKIALNLQLTTAYEVMELYQKDEGAQIRTSNRFYLFFKTFRTRLLEWLEHQREADLQPEQEGVALNFIPS
;
A
#
# COMPACT_ATOMS: atom_id res chain seq x y z
N MET A 1 -50.97 -3.86 -42.05
CA MET A 1 -51.58 -2.57 -41.65
C MET A 1 -51.89 -2.46 -40.15
N ALA A 2 -52.22 -3.57 -39.45
CA ALA A 2 -52.41 -3.53 -37.99
C ALA A 2 -51.09 -3.35 -37.20
N SER A 3 -49.97 -3.96 -37.61
CA SER A 3 -48.68 -3.77 -36.91
C SER A 3 -48.16 -2.34 -37.03
N SER A 4 -48.27 -1.70 -38.21
CA SER A 4 -47.84 -0.32 -38.42
C SER A 4 -48.62 0.72 -37.61
N GLN A 5 -49.92 0.48 -37.32
CA GLN A 5 -50.70 1.33 -36.41
C GLN A 5 -50.37 1.09 -34.93
N LEU A 6 -50.06 -0.15 -34.57
CA LEU A 6 -49.64 -0.51 -33.21
C LEU A 6 -48.26 0.07 -32.88
N ASP A 7 -47.33 0.03 -33.84
CA ASP A 7 -45.98 0.58 -33.71
C ASP A 7 -46.01 2.12 -33.65
N LEU A 8 -46.89 2.77 -34.43
CA LEU A 8 -47.17 4.21 -34.33
C LEU A 8 -47.74 4.61 -32.96
N LYS A 9 -48.68 3.83 -32.41
CA LYS A 9 -49.24 4.07 -31.06
C LYS A 9 -48.20 3.89 -29.95
N LYS A 10 -47.33 2.87 -30.05
CA LYS A 10 -46.22 2.65 -29.11
C LYS A 10 -45.21 3.79 -29.12
N SER A 11 -44.86 4.31 -30.30
CA SER A 11 -44.02 5.52 -30.43
C SER A 11 -44.65 6.70 -29.71
N ILE A 12 -45.93 6.98 -29.99
CA ILE A 12 -46.65 8.11 -29.37
C ILE A 12 -46.74 7.99 -27.85
N LEU A 13 -46.94 6.77 -27.31
CA LEU A 13 -46.97 6.57 -25.87
C LEU A 13 -45.58 6.74 -25.24
N SER A 14 -44.54 6.15 -25.84
CA SER A 14 -43.15 6.35 -25.40
C SER A 14 -42.80 7.84 -25.39
N ASP A 15 -43.21 8.59 -26.41
CA ASP A 15 -42.99 10.04 -26.52
C ASP A 15 -43.76 10.83 -25.45
N LYS A 16 -45.02 10.48 -25.16
CA LYS A 16 -45.84 11.11 -24.10
C LYS A 16 -45.30 10.81 -22.70
N LEU A 17 -44.87 9.57 -22.47
CA LEU A 17 -44.33 9.11 -21.20
C LEU A 17 -42.97 9.77 -20.93
N ASN A 18 -42.12 9.86 -21.96
CA ASN A 18 -40.88 10.62 -21.92
C ASN A 18 -41.11 12.12 -21.69
N ALA A 19 -42.13 12.72 -22.31
CA ALA A 19 -42.46 14.13 -22.11
C ALA A 19 -42.84 14.44 -20.65
N LEU A 20 -43.65 13.58 -20.01
CA LEU A 20 -44.06 13.75 -18.62
C LEU A 20 -42.93 13.48 -17.63
N ILE A 21 -42.15 12.42 -17.86
CA ILE A 21 -41.03 12.06 -16.98
C ILE A 21 -39.93 13.12 -17.01
N ASN A 22 -39.73 13.81 -18.14
CA ASN A 22 -38.71 14.84 -18.28
C ASN A 22 -39.09 16.21 -17.69
N THR A 23 -40.30 16.38 -17.16
CA THR A 23 -40.69 17.60 -16.44
C THR A 23 -39.90 17.77 -15.12
N PRO A 24 -39.71 19.00 -14.63
CA PRO A 24 -38.95 19.26 -13.39
C PRO A 24 -39.59 18.67 -12.13
N LEU A 25 -40.92 18.55 -12.12
CA LEU A 25 -41.73 17.99 -11.04
C LEU A 25 -42.60 16.88 -11.63
N VAL A 26 -42.10 15.64 -11.60
CA VAL A 26 -42.83 14.50 -12.16
C VAL A 26 -44.11 14.25 -11.36
N CYS A 27 -45.27 14.47 -11.98
CA CYS A 27 -46.57 14.16 -11.39
C CYS A 27 -46.84 12.65 -11.50
N LEU A 28 -46.58 11.90 -10.41
CA LEU A 28 -46.77 10.44 -10.38
C LEU A 28 -48.22 10.00 -10.63
N GLU A 29 -49.20 10.90 -10.45
CA GLU A 29 -50.62 10.61 -10.72
C GLU A 29 -50.92 10.59 -12.21
N GLU A 30 -50.42 11.57 -12.96
CA GLU A 30 -50.54 11.63 -14.42
C GLU A 30 -49.81 10.47 -15.10
N VAL A 31 -48.63 10.08 -14.57
CA VAL A 31 -47.90 8.91 -15.05
C VAL A 31 -48.68 7.62 -14.83
N ASN A 32 -49.30 7.42 -13.65
CA ASN A 32 -50.13 6.23 -13.40
C ASN A 32 -51.34 6.17 -14.34
N THR A 33 -52.04 7.29 -14.56
CA THR A 33 -53.23 7.31 -15.42
C THR A 33 -52.92 6.88 -16.86
N LEU A 34 -51.77 7.30 -17.40
CA LEU A 34 -51.33 6.90 -18.73
C LEU A 34 -50.90 5.43 -18.82
N LEU A 35 -50.36 4.87 -17.73
CA LEU A 35 -49.98 3.46 -17.66
C LEU A 35 -51.20 2.54 -17.59
N ASP A 36 -52.23 2.92 -16.85
CA ASP A 36 -53.49 2.18 -16.78
C ASP A 36 -54.20 2.13 -18.14
N GLU A 37 -54.15 3.21 -18.91
CA GLU A 37 -54.65 3.25 -20.30
C GLU A 37 -53.89 2.29 -21.21
N GLU A 38 -52.56 2.22 -21.10
CA GLU A 38 -51.73 1.37 -21.96
C GLU A 38 -51.80 -0.12 -21.59
N LEU A 39 -51.98 -0.45 -20.30
CA LEU A 39 -52.15 -1.83 -19.86
C LEU A 39 -53.38 -2.48 -20.54
N ASN A 40 -54.44 -1.71 -20.77
CA ASN A 40 -55.66 -2.16 -21.46
C ASN A 40 -55.45 -2.43 -22.96
N LEU A 41 -54.39 -1.89 -23.55
CA LEU A 41 -54.11 -1.95 -25.00
C LEU A 41 -53.03 -2.99 -25.36
N THR A 42 -52.19 -3.38 -24.39
CA THR A 42 -50.98 -4.17 -24.65
C THR A 42 -51.27 -5.68 -24.70
N GLN A 43 -50.90 -6.36 -25.79
CA GLN A 43 -51.03 -7.82 -25.92
C GLN A 43 -49.93 -8.56 -25.12
N SER A 44 -50.25 -9.76 -24.62
CA SER A 44 -49.39 -10.60 -23.78
C SER A 44 -48.00 -10.88 -24.39
N GLY A 45 -46.92 -10.64 -23.64
CA GLY A 45 -45.54 -10.86 -24.08
C GLY A 45 -44.51 -10.07 -23.27
N LYS A 46 -43.25 -9.98 -23.74
CA LYS A 46 -42.14 -9.25 -23.07
C LYS A 46 -42.46 -7.77 -22.80
N ALA A 47 -43.22 -7.12 -23.69
CA ALA A 47 -43.64 -5.74 -23.54
C ALA A 47 -44.60 -5.54 -22.34
N LEU A 48 -45.50 -6.50 -22.09
CA LEU A 48 -46.42 -6.48 -20.95
C LEU A 48 -45.67 -6.64 -19.61
N GLY A 49 -44.63 -7.48 -19.58
CA GLY A 49 -43.78 -7.65 -18.40
C GLY A 49 -43.07 -6.35 -17.99
N GLN A 50 -42.42 -5.68 -18.94
CA GLN A 50 -41.76 -4.38 -18.68
C GLN A 50 -42.74 -3.29 -18.23
N LEU A 51 -43.95 -3.26 -18.82
CA LEU A 51 -45.01 -2.34 -18.43
C LEU A 51 -45.48 -2.61 -16.99
N THR A 52 -45.62 -3.88 -16.62
CA THR A 52 -46.01 -4.31 -15.26
C THR A 52 -44.95 -3.93 -14.22
N ASP A 53 -43.67 -4.18 -14.52
CA ASP A 53 -42.55 -3.78 -13.66
C ASP A 53 -42.51 -2.25 -13.45
N PHE A 54 -42.81 -1.48 -14.51
CA PHE A 54 -42.86 -0.03 -14.43
C PHE A 54 -44.04 0.49 -13.60
N ILE A 55 -45.22 -0.14 -13.70
CA ILE A 55 -46.37 0.17 -12.83
C ILE A 55 -46.02 -0.12 -11.36
N HIS A 56 -45.37 -1.26 -11.09
CA HIS A 56 -44.90 -1.58 -9.74
C HIS A 56 -43.92 -0.52 -9.20
N LEU A 57 -43.01 -0.03 -10.04
CA LEU A 57 -42.09 1.05 -9.68
C LEU A 57 -42.85 2.35 -9.33
N VAL A 58 -43.76 2.80 -10.18
CA VAL A 58 -44.51 4.06 -9.95
C VAL A 58 -45.36 3.97 -8.68
N SER A 59 -46.04 2.83 -8.46
CA SER A 59 -46.81 2.57 -7.24
C SER A 59 -45.94 2.58 -5.98
N PHE A 60 -44.75 1.97 -6.07
CA PHE A 60 -43.78 1.97 -4.97
C PHE A 60 -43.26 3.38 -4.64
N LEU A 61 -42.89 4.17 -5.66
CA LEU A 61 -42.43 5.55 -5.47
C LEU A 61 -43.53 6.44 -4.85
N LYS A 62 -44.79 6.25 -5.28
CA LYS A 62 -45.96 6.98 -4.72
C LYS A 62 -46.17 6.68 -3.24
N THR A 63 -46.03 5.41 -2.84
CA THR A 63 -46.22 4.99 -1.44
C THR A 63 -45.09 5.43 -0.51
N ARG A 64 -43.85 5.49 -1.00
CA ARG A 64 -42.67 5.80 -0.18
C ARG A 64 -42.32 7.28 -0.06
N ARG A 65 -42.80 8.15 -0.96
CA ARG A 65 -42.62 9.61 -0.94
C ARG A 65 -41.14 10.06 -0.86
N PHE A 66 -40.29 9.49 -1.70
CA PHE A 66 -38.91 9.97 -1.85
C PHE A 66 -38.86 11.42 -2.35
N SER A 67 -37.79 12.14 -2.03
CA SER A 67 -37.60 13.56 -2.39
C SER A 67 -37.57 13.81 -3.90
N ASN A 68 -37.05 12.87 -4.70
CA ASN A 68 -36.94 13.00 -6.15
C ASN A 68 -37.28 11.70 -6.89
N PRO A 69 -38.57 11.31 -6.94
CA PRO A 69 -38.98 10.03 -7.55
C PRO A 69 -38.73 9.98 -9.07
N GLY A 70 -38.55 11.14 -9.71
CA GLY A 70 -38.34 11.25 -11.15
C GLY A 70 -37.02 10.63 -11.64
N LYS A 71 -35.97 10.56 -10.81
CA LYS A 71 -34.67 9.97 -11.18
C LYS A 71 -34.82 8.49 -11.57
N ALA A 72 -35.48 7.70 -10.72
CA ALA A 72 -35.72 6.28 -10.97
C ALA A 72 -36.55 6.05 -12.25
N LEU A 73 -37.58 6.87 -12.46
CA LEU A 73 -38.44 6.76 -13.65
C LEU A 73 -37.67 7.07 -14.95
N LYS A 74 -36.86 8.14 -14.95
CA LYS A 74 -35.97 8.49 -16.07
C LYS A 74 -35.02 7.34 -16.40
N LEU A 75 -34.36 6.77 -15.39
CA LEU A 75 -33.42 5.67 -15.57
C LEU A 75 -34.09 4.41 -16.10
N PHE A 76 -35.29 4.08 -15.63
CA PHE A 76 -35.98 2.88 -16.06
C PHE A 76 -36.36 2.93 -17.55
N VAL A 77 -36.85 4.08 -18.02
CA VAL A 77 -37.31 4.29 -19.41
C VAL A 77 -36.16 4.55 -20.38
N HIS A 78 -34.99 5.00 -19.89
CA HIS A 78 -33.84 5.30 -20.72
C HIS A 78 -33.40 4.09 -21.58
N GLU A 79 -33.13 4.35 -22.86
CA GLU A 79 -32.86 3.30 -23.86
C GLU A 79 -31.59 2.50 -23.57
N GLN A 80 -30.58 3.13 -22.98
CA GLN A 80 -29.30 2.51 -22.66
C GLN A 80 -29.32 1.66 -21.37
N THR A 81 -30.43 1.65 -20.63
CA THR A 81 -30.54 0.89 -19.38
C THR A 81 -30.80 -0.58 -19.69
N GLN A 82 -29.90 -1.46 -19.24
CA GLN A 82 -30.01 -2.90 -19.48
C GLN A 82 -31.22 -3.53 -18.74
N PRO A 83 -31.87 -4.57 -19.29
CA PRO A 83 -32.98 -5.27 -18.64
C PRO A 83 -32.64 -5.77 -17.23
N GLU A 84 -31.42 -6.27 -17.03
CA GLU A 84 -30.89 -6.75 -15.76
C GLU A 84 -30.81 -5.61 -14.74
N THR A 85 -30.32 -4.44 -15.16
CA THR A 85 -30.27 -3.23 -14.32
C THR A 85 -31.67 -2.77 -13.90
N ARG A 86 -32.67 -2.83 -14.79
CA ARG A 86 -34.06 -2.48 -14.46
C ARG A 86 -34.63 -3.39 -13.36
N LYS A 87 -34.41 -4.69 -13.49
CA LYS A 87 -34.83 -5.70 -12.50
C LYS A 87 -34.11 -5.50 -11.16
N ALA A 88 -32.79 -5.32 -11.19
CA ALA A 88 -31.97 -5.04 -10.03
C ALA A 88 -32.42 -3.77 -9.29
N MET A 89 -32.74 -2.70 -10.04
CA MET A 89 -33.24 -1.45 -9.49
C MET A 89 -34.59 -1.64 -8.78
N LEU A 90 -35.54 -2.34 -9.43
CA LEU A 90 -36.84 -2.62 -8.83
C LEU A 90 -36.70 -3.42 -7.52
N GLN A 91 -35.90 -4.50 -7.53
CA GLN A 91 -35.67 -5.35 -6.35
C GLN A 91 -35.00 -4.57 -5.22
N SER A 92 -33.95 -3.79 -5.54
CA SER A 92 -33.21 -3.01 -4.54
C SER A 92 -34.10 -1.93 -3.91
N LEU A 93 -34.92 -1.25 -4.71
CA LEU A 93 -35.88 -0.27 -4.20
C LEU A 93 -36.91 -0.92 -3.28
N GLN A 94 -37.45 -2.08 -3.65
CA GLN A 94 -38.40 -2.81 -2.79
C GLN A 94 -37.80 -3.22 -1.44
N MET A 95 -36.49 -3.52 -1.41
CA MET A 95 -35.76 -3.86 -0.19
C MET A 95 -35.37 -2.63 0.64
N ALA A 96 -35.39 -1.43 0.05
CA ALA A 96 -34.97 -0.22 0.74
C ALA A 96 -35.93 0.17 1.87
N PRO A 97 -35.41 0.65 3.01
CA PRO A 97 -36.24 1.15 4.10
C PRO A 97 -37.11 2.34 3.68
N PRO A 98 -38.28 2.55 4.34
CA PRO A 98 -39.14 3.68 4.02
C PRO A 98 -38.47 5.02 4.36
N GLN A 99 -38.62 6.02 3.48
CA GLN A 99 -38.21 7.41 3.71
C GLN A 99 -36.70 7.67 3.85
N GLU A 100 -35.85 6.77 3.35
CA GLU A 100 -34.39 6.97 3.35
C GLU A 100 -33.91 7.43 1.96
N ASP A 101 -33.85 8.76 1.77
CA ASP A 101 -33.47 9.36 0.49
C ASP A 101 -32.00 9.08 0.11
N THR A 102 -31.10 8.91 1.08
CA THR A 102 -29.69 8.59 0.82
C THR A 102 -29.54 7.23 0.13
N ILE A 103 -30.29 6.23 0.60
CA ILE A 103 -30.33 4.89 0.01
C ILE A 103 -30.97 4.93 -1.38
N TYR A 104 -32.08 5.66 -1.52
CA TYR A 104 -32.73 5.87 -2.82
C TYR A 104 -31.77 6.48 -3.84
N GLU A 105 -31.06 7.54 -3.47
CA GLU A 105 -30.10 8.21 -4.33
C GLU A 105 -28.95 7.30 -4.73
N LEU A 106 -28.39 6.52 -3.80
CA LEU A 106 -27.34 5.56 -4.11
C LEU A 106 -27.82 4.51 -5.12
N ILE A 107 -29.01 3.94 -4.94
CA ILE A 107 -29.58 2.95 -5.86
C ILE A 107 -29.68 3.53 -7.27
N CYS A 108 -30.20 4.76 -7.40
CA CYS A 108 -30.29 5.43 -8.70
C CYS A 108 -28.92 5.65 -9.34
N LEU A 109 -27.91 6.09 -8.59
CA LEU A 109 -26.56 6.32 -9.10
C LEU A 109 -25.88 5.01 -9.56
N LEU A 110 -25.99 3.94 -8.77
CA LEU A 110 -25.44 2.63 -9.16
C LEU A 110 -26.17 2.03 -10.36
N ALA A 111 -27.47 2.26 -10.49
CA ALA A 111 -28.24 1.86 -11.66
C ALA A 111 -27.80 2.64 -12.90
N GLN A 112 -27.60 3.95 -12.79
CA GLN A 112 -27.11 4.80 -13.88
C GLN A 112 -25.76 4.31 -14.43
N ASN A 113 -24.88 3.82 -13.56
CA ASN A 113 -23.58 3.29 -13.95
C ASN A 113 -23.60 1.80 -14.35
N ASN A 114 -24.77 1.14 -14.42
CA ASN A 114 -24.93 -0.30 -14.67
C ASN A 114 -24.13 -1.20 -13.69
N LYS A 115 -23.94 -0.74 -12.44
CA LYS A 115 -23.16 -1.46 -11.42
C LYS A 115 -24.04 -2.10 -10.35
N LEU A 116 -25.31 -1.71 -10.29
CA LEU A 116 -26.27 -2.22 -9.31
C LEU A 116 -26.49 -3.75 -9.39
N VAL A 117 -26.43 -4.32 -10.60
CA VAL A 117 -26.65 -5.76 -10.85
C VAL A 117 -25.75 -6.64 -9.98
N TYR A 118 -24.46 -6.29 -9.90
CA TYR A 118 -23.49 -7.03 -9.07
C TYR A 118 -23.91 -7.07 -7.60
N TYR A 119 -24.38 -5.94 -7.07
CA TYR A 119 -24.78 -5.79 -5.68
C TYR A 119 -26.13 -6.46 -5.37
N SER A 120 -27.04 -6.49 -6.35
CA SER A 120 -28.35 -7.13 -6.21
C SER A 120 -28.28 -8.66 -6.38
N ASP A 121 -27.44 -9.19 -7.27
CA ASP A 121 -27.39 -10.65 -7.53
C ASP A 121 -26.85 -11.43 -6.34
N LEU A 122 -26.00 -10.80 -5.51
CA LEU A 122 -25.45 -11.37 -4.27
C LEU A 122 -26.49 -11.47 -3.13
N THR A 123 -27.74 -11.08 -3.37
CA THR A 123 -28.84 -11.19 -2.39
C THR A 123 -29.63 -12.49 -2.51
N GLN A 124 -29.31 -13.36 -3.47
CA GLN A 124 -30.01 -14.62 -3.69
C GLN A 124 -29.62 -15.67 -2.63
N VAL A 125 -30.46 -15.76 -1.60
CA VAL A 125 -30.32 -16.66 -0.47
C VAL A 125 -30.41 -18.12 -0.92
N THR A 126 -29.41 -18.92 -0.57
CA THR A 126 -29.59 -20.38 -0.41
C THR A 126 -29.97 -20.61 1.07
N PRO A 127 -30.99 -21.41 1.41
CA PRO A 127 -31.39 -21.59 2.80
C PRO A 127 -30.22 -22.07 3.67
N LEU A 128 -30.13 -21.53 4.90
CA LEU A 128 -29.18 -21.93 5.93
C LEU A 128 -29.09 -23.47 6.00
N ARG A 129 -27.93 -24.04 5.66
CA ARG A 129 -27.70 -25.48 5.88
C ARG A 129 -27.25 -25.68 7.32
N VAL A 130 -28.22 -25.89 8.21
CA VAL A 130 -27.94 -26.38 9.56
C VAL A 130 -27.56 -27.85 9.43
N THR A 131 -26.26 -28.17 9.48
CA THR A 131 -25.81 -29.57 9.51
C THR A 131 -25.77 -30.05 10.95
N MET A 132 -26.74 -30.89 11.32
CA MET A 132 -26.70 -31.66 12.57
C MET A 132 -25.74 -32.83 12.37
N ARG A 133 -24.53 -32.78 12.96
CA ARG A 133 -23.73 -34.00 13.16
C ARG A 133 -24.35 -34.77 14.33
N LYS A 134 -24.84 -35.99 14.08
CA LYS A 134 -25.36 -36.87 15.15
C LYS A 134 -24.25 -37.14 16.17
N GLY A 135 -24.36 -36.54 17.36
CA GLY A 135 -23.53 -36.87 18.52
C GLY A 135 -22.77 -35.70 19.17
N GLU A 136 -22.80 -34.49 18.61
CA GLU A 136 -22.13 -33.32 19.19
C GLU A 136 -23.10 -32.14 19.29
N ASP A 137 -23.33 -31.62 20.51
CA ASP A 137 -24.12 -30.41 20.80
C ASP A 137 -23.43 -29.11 20.32
N SER A 138 -22.63 -29.17 19.25
CA SER A 138 -21.93 -28.03 18.69
C SER A 138 -22.58 -27.60 17.37
N TYR A 139 -23.28 -26.48 17.42
CA TYR A 139 -23.78 -25.76 16.26
C TYR A 139 -22.59 -25.29 15.41
N VAL A 140 -22.51 -25.74 14.16
CA VAL A 140 -21.60 -25.14 13.16
C VAL A 140 -22.46 -24.27 12.25
N GLU A 141 -22.46 -22.98 12.52
CA GLU A 141 -22.99 -21.98 11.59
C GLU A 141 -21.99 -21.80 10.46
N GLU A 142 -22.24 -22.40 9.29
CA GLU A 142 -21.56 -21.99 8.07
C GLU A 142 -22.06 -20.59 7.69
N HIS A 143 -21.24 -19.56 7.91
CA HIS A 143 -21.52 -18.18 7.52
C HIS A 143 -21.51 -18.06 5.98
N SER A 144 -22.59 -18.43 5.32
CA SER A 144 -22.79 -18.21 3.89
C SER A 144 -23.10 -16.73 3.64
N GLN A 145 -22.12 -15.95 3.18
CA GLN A 145 -22.23 -14.64 2.53
C GLN A 145 -23.66 -14.08 2.34
N TRP A 146 -24.15 -13.33 3.33
CA TRP A 146 -25.41 -12.59 3.25
C TRP A 146 -25.14 -11.11 2.92
N TYR A 147 -25.79 -10.60 1.88
CA TYR A 147 -26.27 -9.22 1.70
C TYR A 147 -25.30 -8.04 1.60
N LEU A 148 -24.55 -7.97 0.51
CA LEU A 148 -23.86 -6.74 0.11
C LEU A 148 -24.80 -5.52 0.05
N ILE A 149 -26.05 -5.70 -0.40
CA ILE A 149 -27.06 -4.62 -0.45
C ILE A 149 -27.44 -4.07 0.93
N PHE A 150 -27.54 -4.91 1.97
CA PHE A 150 -27.91 -4.42 3.31
C PHE A 150 -26.72 -3.79 4.03
N GLU A 151 -25.50 -4.30 3.81
CA GLU A 151 -24.29 -3.60 4.25
C GLU A 151 -24.19 -2.22 3.57
N LEU A 152 -24.49 -2.13 2.27
CA LEU A 152 -24.57 -0.85 1.56
C LEU A 152 -25.64 0.09 2.13
N PHE A 153 -26.82 -0.43 2.46
CA PHE A 153 -27.86 0.38 3.11
C PHE A 153 -27.44 0.82 4.51
N GLY A 154 -26.78 -0.06 5.27
CA GLY A 154 -26.20 0.24 6.58
C GLY A 154 -25.16 1.34 6.50
N LEU A 155 -24.30 1.32 5.47
CA LEU A 155 -23.34 2.38 5.18
C LEU A 155 -24.04 3.73 4.96
N CYS A 156 -25.08 3.76 4.11
CA CYS A 156 -25.79 4.99 3.77
C CYS A 156 -26.52 5.63 4.94
N LYS A 157 -26.92 4.86 5.94
CA LYS A 157 -27.73 5.34 7.07
C LYS A 157 -27.03 6.42 7.90
N ASN A 158 -25.71 6.31 8.05
CA ASN A 158 -24.91 7.23 8.87
C ASN A 158 -24.09 8.21 8.02
N LEU A 159 -24.26 8.19 6.69
CA LEU A 159 -23.51 9.01 5.75
C LEU A 159 -24.28 10.30 5.41
N PRO A 160 -23.65 11.49 5.54
CA PRO A 160 -24.17 12.71 4.96
C PRO A 160 -24.53 12.55 3.48
N SER A 161 -25.63 13.16 3.03
CA SER A 161 -26.11 13.08 1.65
C SER A 161 -25.06 13.54 0.63
N GLU A 162 -24.23 14.53 1.00
CA GLU A 162 -23.14 15.04 0.16
C GLU A 162 -22.06 14.00 -0.17
N LEU A 163 -21.93 12.94 0.62
CA LEU A 163 -20.95 11.87 0.41
C LEU A 163 -21.49 10.71 -0.43
N ILE A 164 -22.80 10.66 -0.68
CA ILE A 164 -23.43 9.60 -1.47
C ILE A 164 -22.87 9.52 -2.90
N PRO A 165 -22.60 10.63 -3.61
CA PRO A 165 -21.95 10.56 -4.93
C PRO A 165 -20.55 9.93 -4.89
N LEU A 166 -19.73 10.23 -3.88
CA LEU A 166 -18.39 9.65 -3.74
C LEU A 166 -18.45 8.15 -3.43
N LEU A 167 -19.39 7.74 -2.56
CA LEU A 167 -19.62 6.33 -2.29
C LEU A 167 -20.07 5.60 -3.57
N ALA A 168 -20.97 6.21 -4.35
CA ALA A 168 -21.39 5.66 -5.63
C ALA A 168 -20.23 5.52 -6.62
N GLU A 169 -19.31 6.49 -6.66
CA GLU A 169 -18.09 6.44 -7.48
C GLU A 169 -17.18 5.28 -7.06
N LEU A 170 -16.91 5.12 -5.76
CA LEU A 170 -16.12 4.02 -5.22
C LEU A 170 -16.68 2.64 -5.62
N LEU A 171 -18.00 2.48 -5.46
CA LEU A 171 -18.72 1.26 -5.78
C LEU A 171 -18.85 0.99 -7.27
N SER A 172 -18.74 2.04 -8.09
CA SER A 172 -18.81 1.93 -9.55
C SER A 172 -17.47 1.57 -10.17
N SER A 173 -16.38 2.12 -9.61
CA SER A 173 -15.02 1.89 -10.08
C SER A 173 -14.50 0.49 -9.73
N THR A 174 -14.91 -0.06 -8.59
CA THR A 174 -14.35 -1.33 -8.07
C THR A 174 -15.42 -2.29 -7.54
N LYS A 175 -15.15 -3.59 -7.65
CA LYS A 175 -15.99 -4.64 -7.04
C LYS A 175 -15.49 -4.91 -5.63
N LEU A 176 -16.20 -4.38 -4.63
CA LEU A 176 -15.81 -4.51 -3.23
C LEU A 176 -16.27 -5.84 -2.63
N SER A 177 -15.45 -6.43 -1.77
CA SER A 177 -15.84 -7.57 -0.93
C SER A 177 -16.69 -7.12 0.28
N VAL A 178 -17.43 -8.06 0.88
CA VAL A 178 -18.19 -7.81 2.13
C VAL A 178 -17.28 -7.28 3.22
N GLU A 179 -16.10 -7.89 3.39
CA GLU A 179 -15.12 -7.47 4.40
C GLU A 179 -14.66 -6.02 4.19
N THR A 180 -14.49 -5.61 2.93
CA THR A 180 -14.08 -4.25 2.59
C THR A 180 -15.20 -3.25 2.90
N LEU A 181 -16.46 -3.56 2.58
CA LEU A 181 -17.60 -2.71 2.91
C LEU A 181 -17.78 -2.54 4.43
N GLN A 182 -17.63 -3.62 5.19
CA GLN A 182 -17.66 -3.56 6.65
C GLN A 182 -16.50 -2.71 7.19
N ALA A 183 -15.32 -2.81 6.59
CA ALA A 183 -14.18 -1.95 6.95
C ALA A 183 -14.46 -0.47 6.64
N ILE A 184 -15.03 -0.15 5.48
CA ILE A 184 -15.46 1.21 5.12
C ILE A 184 -16.46 1.75 6.15
N GLY A 185 -17.44 0.94 6.57
CA GLY A 185 -18.46 1.38 7.52
C GLY A 185 -17.88 1.67 8.89
N LYS A 186 -16.98 0.81 9.38
CA LYS A 186 -16.22 1.07 10.61
C LYS A 186 -15.37 2.34 10.48
N PHE A 187 -14.73 2.54 9.33
CA PHE A 187 -13.89 3.69 9.05
C PHE A 187 -14.68 5.00 9.02
N PHE A 188 -15.82 5.07 8.33
CA PHE A 188 -16.66 6.26 8.30
C PHE A 188 -17.28 6.57 9.67
N ASN A 189 -17.71 5.56 10.43
CA ASN A 189 -18.13 5.76 11.82
C ASN A 189 -17.00 6.31 12.70
N TYR A 190 -15.74 5.94 12.41
CA TYR A 190 -14.58 6.51 13.09
C TYR A 190 -14.34 7.98 12.68
N LEU A 191 -14.39 8.31 11.39
CA LEU A 191 -14.26 9.68 10.90
C LEU A 191 -15.36 10.61 11.46
N ASP A 192 -16.59 10.12 11.55
CA ASP A 192 -17.71 10.86 12.13
C ASP A 192 -17.46 11.22 13.60
N LYS A 193 -16.99 10.24 14.40
CA LYS A 193 -16.59 10.48 15.79
C LYS A 193 -15.48 11.53 15.93
N LEU A 194 -14.59 11.61 14.95
CA LEU A 194 -13.54 12.64 14.88
C LEU A 194 -14.01 13.96 14.28
N LYS A 195 -15.25 14.06 13.80
CA LYS A 195 -15.77 15.21 13.05
C LYS A 195 -14.96 15.53 11.79
N LEU A 196 -14.38 14.49 11.18
CA LEU A 196 -13.61 14.58 9.93
C LEU A 196 -14.42 14.12 8.70
N LEU A 197 -15.69 13.77 8.88
CA LEU A 197 -16.53 13.30 7.79
C LEU A 197 -16.99 14.48 6.92
N ASN A 198 -16.19 14.82 5.90
CA ASN A 198 -16.50 15.85 4.90
C ASN A 198 -16.09 15.43 3.48
N ASN A 199 -16.65 16.12 2.48
CA ASN A 199 -16.48 15.79 1.07
C ASN A 199 -15.01 15.83 0.61
N GLU A 200 -14.27 16.90 0.96
CA GLU A 200 -12.87 17.07 0.55
C GLU A 200 -11.96 15.95 1.09
N LEU A 201 -12.08 15.61 2.37
CA LEU A 201 -11.27 14.55 3.00
C LEU A 201 -11.61 13.17 2.45
N VAL A 202 -12.90 12.84 2.32
CA VAL A 202 -13.34 11.53 1.81
C VAL A 202 -12.95 11.36 0.34
N ALA A 203 -13.07 12.41 -0.47
CA ALA A 203 -12.64 12.38 -1.87
C ALA A 203 -11.13 12.09 -2.00
N ALA A 204 -10.30 12.75 -1.17
CA ALA A 204 -8.86 12.50 -1.17
C ALA A 204 -8.50 11.08 -0.68
N MET A 205 -9.28 10.50 0.23
CA MET A 205 -9.07 9.15 0.75
C MET A 205 -9.60 8.04 -0.17
N LEU A 206 -10.45 8.37 -1.15
CA LEU A 206 -11.16 7.42 -2.02
C LEU A 206 -10.25 6.33 -2.63
N PRO A 207 -9.04 6.65 -3.16
CA PRO A 207 -8.16 5.64 -3.76
C PRO A 207 -7.64 4.59 -2.76
N GLN A 208 -7.69 4.87 -1.46
CA GLN A 208 -7.26 3.94 -0.40
C GLN A 208 -8.40 3.05 0.11
N LEU A 209 -9.65 3.29 -0.31
CA LEU A 209 -10.84 2.59 0.21
C LEU A 209 -11.21 1.32 -0.58
N HIS A 210 -10.37 0.87 -1.51
CA HIS A 210 -10.66 -0.30 -2.35
C HIS A 210 -10.39 -1.64 -1.67
N TYR A 211 -9.53 -1.66 -0.66
CA TYR A 211 -9.11 -2.89 0.03
C TYR A 211 -9.14 -2.70 1.54
N LYS A 212 -9.62 -3.72 2.26
CA LYS A 212 -9.64 -3.73 3.73
C LYS A 212 -8.28 -3.37 4.36
N ASN A 213 -7.18 -3.94 3.86
CA ASN A 213 -5.84 -3.66 4.40
C ASN A 213 -5.45 -2.18 4.24
N SER A 214 -5.73 -1.58 3.07
CA SER A 214 -5.47 -0.16 2.83
C SER A 214 -6.30 0.75 3.73
N ILE A 215 -7.57 0.40 3.96
CA ILE A 215 -8.45 1.11 4.91
C ILE A 215 -7.92 1.01 6.33
N GLU A 216 -7.52 -0.18 6.77
CA GLU A 216 -6.97 -0.40 8.12
C GLU A 216 -5.64 0.35 8.31
N LYS A 217 -4.77 0.39 7.29
CA LYS A 217 -3.56 1.22 7.27
C LYS A 217 -3.88 2.70 7.37
N LEU A 218 -4.81 3.21 6.56
CA LEU A 218 -5.25 4.61 6.59
C LEU A 218 -5.85 4.99 7.95
N GLN A 219 -6.70 4.12 8.52
CA GLN A 219 -7.25 4.31 9.84
C GLN A 219 -6.14 4.35 10.90
N SER A 220 -5.16 3.44 10.82
CA SER A 220 -4.01 3.40 11.72
C SER A 220 -3.16 4.68 11.63
N PHE A 221 -3.03 5.26 10.43
CA PHE A 221 -2.38 6.54 10.22
C PHE A 221 -3.11 7.69 10.92
N LEU A 222 -4.43 7.79 10.75
CA LEU A 222 -5.23 8.82 11.44
C LEU A 222 -5.21 8.66 12.96
N ILE A 223 -5.28 7.42 13.46
CA ILE A 223 -5.14 7.13 14.90
C ILE A 223 -3.78 7.61 15.40
N ARG A 224 -2.70 7.36 14.65
CA ARG A 224 -1.35 7.80 15.03
C ARG A 224 -1.24 9.33 15.03
N LEU A 225 -1.81 10.02 14.04
CA LEU A 225 -1.85 11.49 14.05
C LEU A 225 -2.61 12.00 15.27
N GLN A 226 -3.77 11.40 15.58
CA GLN A 226 -4.58 11.77 16.74
C GLN A 226 -3.83 11.57 18.05
N GLN A 227 -3.25 10.39 18.28
CA GLN A 227 -2.50 10.05 19.50
C GLN A 227 -1.29 10.96 19.73
N ASN A 228 -0.72 11.48 18.65
CA ASN A 228 0.45 12.35 18.72
C ASN A 228 0.12 13.85 18.71
N GLU A 229 -1.16 14.21 18.75
CA GLU A 229 -1.67 15.59 18.70
C GLU A 229 -1.32 16.33 17.38
N LEU A 230 -1.26 15.58 16.27
CA LEU A 230 -0.94 16.08 14.93
C LEU A 230 -2.16 16.10 13.99
N LEU A 231 -3.35 15.88 14.53
CA LEU A 231 -4.60 15.87 13.76
C LEU A 231 -5.14 17.30 13.61
N ASP A 232 -4.42 18.14 12.86
CA ASP A 232 -4.81 19.52 12.56
C ASP A 232 -5.03 19.74 11.05
N PRO A 233 -5.75 20.81 10.64
CA PRO A 233 -6.07 21.06 9.24
C PRO A 233 -4.84 21.25 8.32
N LEU A 234 -3.74 21.80 8.83
CA LEU A 234 -2.54 22.05 8.03
C LEU A 234 -1.83 20.72 7.74
N VAL A 235 -1.64 19.88 8.76
CA VAL A 235 -1.04 18.55 8.61
C VAL A 235 -1.86 17.67 7.68
N LEU A 236 -3.18 17.62 7.90
CA LEU A 236 -4.07 16.82 7.04
C LEU A 236 -3.96 17.26 5.59
N LYS A 237 -4.05 18.56 5.31
CA LYS A 237 -3.94 19.08 3.93
C LYS A 237 -2.69 18.60 3.20
N HIS A 238 -1.53 18.59 3.87
CA HIS A 238 -0.28 18.11 3.26
C HIS A 238 -0.27 16.58 3.12
N ALA A 239 -0.76 15.85 4.12
CA ALA A 239 -0.80 14.39 4.09
C ALA A 239 -1.73 13.84 3.00
N LEU A 240 -2.85 14.51 2.72
CA LEU A 240 -3.84 14.08 1.73
C LEU A 240 -3.23 13.84 0.34
N SER A 241 -2.31 14.70 -0.09
CA SER A 241 -1.67 14.60 -1.41
C SER A 241 -0.75 13.38 -1.56
N PHE A 242 -0.39 12.72 -0.45
CA PHE A 242 0.54 11.60 -0.41
C PHE A 242 -0.08 10.32 0.16
N LEU A 243 -1.41 10.23 0.27
CA LEU A 243 -2.09 9.03 0.79
C LEU A 243 -1.84 7.76 -0.02
N GLN A 244 -1.33 7.86 -1.25
CA GLN A 244 -0.86 6.68 -2.00
C GLN A 244 0.46 6.11 -1.45
N HIS A 245 1.16 6.85 -0.60
CA HIS A 245 2.44 6.49 0.01
C HIS A 245 2.32 6.41 1.54
N LEU A 246 1.29 5.70 2.04
CA LEU A 246 0.97 5.62 3.47
C LEU A 246 2.13 5.15 4.34
N ASP A 247 2.93 4.19 3.87
CA ASP A 247 4.04 3.65 4.65
C ASP A 247 5.13 4.72 4.84
N ALA A 248 5.49 5.47 3.78
CA ALA A 248 6.41 6.61 3.87
C ALA A 248 5.85 7.73 4.77
N LEU A 249 4.56 8.04 4.67
CA LEU A 249 3.89 9.01 5.55
C LEU A 249 4.00 8.58 7.02
N MET A 250 3.70 7.32 7.31
CA MET A 250 3.74 6.77 8.68
C MET A 250 5.13 6.91 9.31
N VAL A 251 6.18 6.67 8.53
CA VAL A 251 7.56 6.82 8.97
C VAL A 251 7.93 8.30 9.12
N PHE A 252 7.55 9.15 8.17
CA PHE A 252 7.78 10.59 8.23
C PHE A 252 7.22 11.21 9.53
N PHE A 253 5.94 10.99 9.81
CA PHE A 253 5.28 11.56 10.99
C PHE A 253 5.84 10.99 12.30
N SER A 254 6.42 9.78 12.28
CA SER A 254 7.15 9.22 13.43
C SER A 254 8.50 9.93 13.66
N ILE A 255 9.26 10.14 12.58
CA ILE A 255 10.61 10.74 12.65
C ILE A 255 10.54 12.22 13.01
N TYR A 256 9.59 12.95 12.43
CA TYR A 256 9.49 14.40 12.57
C TYR A 256 8.46 14.84 13.63
N GLN A 257 7.95 13.91 14.43
CA GLN A 257 6.89 14.15 15.42
C GLN A 257 7.13 15.38 16.31
N GLU A 258 8.34 15.53 16.84
CA GLU A 258 8.70 16.64 17.74
C GLU A 258 8.76 17.99 17.02
N GLU A 259 9.30 18.00 15.80
CA GLU A 259 9.35 19.21 14.96
C GLU A 259 7.94 19.66 14.55
N LEU A 260 7.05 18.71 14.27
CA LEU A 260 5.68 18.97 13.84
C LEU A 260 4.78 19.52 14.96
N ARG A 261 5.08 19.17 16.23
CA ARG A 261 4.36 19.71 17.40
C ARG A 261 4.66 21.18 17.66
N THR A 262 5.80 21.68 17.19
CA THR A 262 6.20 23.07 17.43
C THR A 262 5.74 23.94 16.26
N ALA A 263 4.85 24.91 16.52
CA ALA A 263 4.22 25.73 15.48
C ALA A 263 5.23 26.47 14.56
N SER A 264 6.40 26.84 15.08
CA SER A 264 7.45 27.53 14.30
C SER A 264 8.13 26.62 13.28
N SER A 265 8.33 25.35 13.58
CA SER A 265 9.01 24.38 12.70
C SER A 265 8.05 23.54 11.88
N SER A 266 6.79 23.38 12.31
CA SER A 266 5.81 22.51 11.66
C SER A 266 5.67 22.78 10.16
N ARG A 267 5.62 24.06 9.75
CA ARG A 267 5.50 24.44 8.33
C ARG A 267 6.73 24.03 7.52
N GLU A 268 7.92 24.36 8.01
CA GLU A 268 9.20 24.03 7.36
C GLU A 268 9.38 22.50 7.27
N THR A 269 8.99 21.78 8.32
CA THR A 269 9.03 20.32 8.34
C THR A 269 8.05 19.73 7.33
N LEU A 270 6.81 20.24 7.23
CA LEU A 270 5.83 19.79 6.23
C LEU A 270 6.29 20.07 4.78
N GLU A 271 7.10 21.11 4.54
CA GLU A 271 7.71 21.35 3.22
C GLU A 271 8.71 20.27 2.81
N LYS A 272 9.26 19.50 3.76
CA LYS A 272 10.13 18.33 3.50
C LYS A 272 9.33 17.11 3.02
N LEU A 273 8.03 17.05 3.29
CA LEU A 273 7.20 15.85 3.07
C LEU A 273 7.19 15.38 1.61
N PRO A 274 7.02 16.25 0.59
CA PRO A 274 7.03 15.80 -0.81
C PRO A 274 8.35 15.12 -1.20
N SER A 275 9.49 15.73 -0.85
CA SER A 275 10.81 15.15 -1.10
C SER A 275 10.98 13.85 -0.33
N TYR A 276 10.57 13.81 0.94
CA TYR A 276 10.65 12.59 1.73
C TYR A 276 9.87 11.42 1.08
N CYS A 277 8.61 11.65 0.72
CA CYS A 277 7.79 10.62 0.08
C CYS A 277 8.38 10.17 -1.25
N ARG A 278 8.86 11.08 -2.09
CA ARG A 278 9.49 10.76 -3.38
C ARG A 278 10.75 9.92 -3.20
N LEU A 279 11.64 10.32 -2.29
CA LEU A 279 12.91 9.63 -2.04
C LEU A 279 12.72 8.26 -1.34
N SER A 280 11.57 8.03 -0.73
CA SER A 280 11.21 6.74 -0.11
C SER A 280 10.72 5.70 -1.13
N LEU A 281 10.48 6.08 -2.38
CA LEU A 281 9.96 5.16 -3.40
C LEU A 281 11.06 4.26 -3.96
N GLN A 282 10.66 3.03 -4.24
CA GLN A 282 11.49 2.07 -4.94
C GLN A 282 11.49 2.39 -6.45
N GLU A 283 12.66 2.27 -7.10
CA GLU A 283 12.78 2.41 -8.55
C GLU A 283 11.98 1.34 -9.31
N GLU A 284 11.39 1.74 -10.44
CA GLU A 284 10.70 0.82 -11.33
C GLU A 284 11.64 -0.27 -11.86
N GLY A 285 11.25 -1.54 -11.70
CA GLY A 285 12.05 -2.67 -12.17
C GLY A 285 13.09 -3.21 -11.18
N SER A 286 13.13 -2.69 -9.94
CA SER A 286 13.90 -3.29 -8.87
C SER A 286 13.43 -4.72 -8.54
N PHE A 287 14.39 -5.60 -8.25
CA PHE A 287 14.14 -6.99 -7.85
C PHE A 287 13.97 -7.18 -6.34
N ASP A 288 14.20 -6.14 -5.54
CA ASP A 288 14.07 -6.18 -4.08
C ASP A 288 12.61 -6.14 -3.63
N ASP A 289 12.32 -6.81 -2.51
CA ASP A 289 10.99 -6.77 -1.88
C ASP A 289 10.71 -5.36 -1.30
N GLU A 290 9.45 -4.90 -1.39
CA GLU A 290 9.06 -3.60 -0.84
C GLU A 290 9.01 -3.65 0.69
N VAL A 291 9.72 -2.73 1.34
CA VAL A 291 9.83 -2.68 2.80
C VAL A 291 9.25 -1.37 3.32
N SER A 292 8.12 -1.48 4.02
CA SER A 292 7.38 -0.32 4.56
C SER A 292 8.15 0.57 5.53
N THR A 293 9.22 0.06 6.16
CA THR A 293 10.05 0.79 7.13
C THR A 293 11.27 1.47 6.49
N ASN A 294 11.51 1.29 5.19
CA ASN A 294 12.62 1.96 4.51
C ASN A 294 12.43 3.48 4.50
N THR A 295 13.39 4.18 5.11
CA THR A 295 13.49 5.64 4.99
C THR A 295 14.18 6.03 3.67
N PRO A 296 14.13 7.31 3.26
CA PRO A 296 14.89 7.81 2.10
C PRO A 296 16.38 7.43 2.12
N LEU A 297 17.01 7.44 3.31
CA LEU A 297 18.42 7.09 3.46
C LEU A 297 18.67 5.60 3.20
N HIS A 298 17.77 4.73 3.66
CA HIS A 298 17.88 3.29 3.38
C HIS A 298 17.68 3.04 1.88
N MET A 299 16.69 3.70 1.27
CA MET A 299 16.36 3.48 -0.14
C MET A 299 17.50 3.91 -1.06
N ALA A 300 18.09 5.08 -0.81
CA ALA A 300 19.25 5.55 -1.56
C ALA A 300 20.45 4.59 -1.48
N VAL A 301 20.70 4.01 -0.30
CA VAL A 301 21.77 3.01 -0.10
C VAL A 301 21.46 1.69 -0.83
N ILE A 302 20.21 1.22 -0.77
CA ILE A 302 19.75 0.00 -1.46
C ILE A 302 19.89 0.14 -2.99
N GLN A 303 19.52 1.31 -3.51
CA GLN A 303 19.56 1.64 -4.94
C GLN A 303 20.95 2.07 -5.42
N ARG A 304 21.91 2.27 -4.51
CA ARG A 304 23.26 2.78 -4.79
C ARG A 304 23.22 4.15 -5.47
N ASP A 305 22.24 4.98 -5.11
CA ASP A 305 22.07 6.33 -5.64
C ASP A 305 22.58 7.38 -4.65
N VAL A 306 23.82 7.80 -4.89
CA VAL A 306 24.50 8.82 -4.07
C VAL A 306 23.82 10.20 -4.18
N SER A 307 23.14 10.49 -5.30
CA SER A 307 22.43 11.77 -5.48
C SER A 307 21.19 11.83 -4.59
N HIS A 308 20.37 10.78 -4.63
CA HIS A 308 19.22 10.62 -3.73
C HIS A 308 19.65 10.56 -2.26
N LEU A 309 20.81 9.95 -1.98
CA LEU A 309 21.37 9.95 -0.63
C LEU A 309 21.70 11.37 -0.15
N ARG A 310 22.38 12.17 -0.97
CA ARG A 310 22.71 13.57 -0.63
C ARG A 310 21.46 14.41 -0.39
N GLU A 311 20.43 14.24 -1.21
CA GLU A 311 19.14 14.90 -1.00
C GLU A 311 18.46 14.44 0.30
N GLY A 312 18.43 13.13 0.56
CA GLY A 312 17.88 12.57 1.80
C GLY A 312 18.63 13.07 3.04
N LEU A 313 19.95 13.23 2.97
CA LEU A 313 20.77 13.80 4.05
C LEU A 313 20.48 15.28 4.32
N CYS A 314 19.97 16.02 3.33
CA CYS A 314 19.48 17.39 3.54
C CYS A 314 18.20 17.43 4.38
N LEU A 315 17.40 16.36 4.35
CA LEU A 315 16.22 16.21 5.20
C LEU A 315 16.58 15.77 6.63
N ALA A 316 17.79 15.22 6.82
CA ALA A 316 18.14 14.48 8.03
C ALA A 316 18.16 15.31 9.31
N ASN A 317 17.43 14.80 10.30
CA ASN A 317 17.60 15.09 11.72
C ASN A 317 18.20 13.85 12.43
N ALA A 318 18.46 13.96 13.73
CA ALA A 318 19.02 12.84 14.50
C ALA A 318 18.14 11.58 14.47
N LYS A 319 16.81 11.74 14.50
CA LYS A 319 15.86 10.61 14.43
C LYS A 319 15.89 9.89 13.08
N LEU A 320 16.05 10.60 11.96
CA LEU A 320 16.13 9.99 10.63
C LEU A 320 17.42 9.15 10.48
N LEU A 321 18.54 9.67 10.98
CA LEU A 321 19.82 8.96 10.92
C LEU A 321 19.86 7.70 11.80
N LEU A 322 19.05 7.70 12.86
CA LEU A 322 18.95 6.60 13.81
C LEU A 322 17.73 5.69 13.55
N ALA A 323 16.86 6.06 12.61
CA ALA A 323 15.73 5.23 12.21
C ALA A 323 16.24 3.91 11.62
N THR A 324 15.53 2.83 11.91
CA THR A 324 15.92 1.49 11.48
C THR A 324 14.93 0.87 10.49
N SER A 325 15.47 0.10 9.56
CA SER A 325 14.74 -0.84 8.70
C SER A 325 15.41 -2.22 8.80
N TYR A 326 14.63 -3.26 9.15
CA TYR A 326 15.16 -4.58 9.55
C TYR A 326 16.33 -4.47 10.55
N ASP A 327 16.15 -3.67 11.60
CA ASP A 327 17.16 -3.37 12.63
C ASP A 327 18.46 -2.69 12.13
N ASN A 328 18.55 -2.32 10.86
CA ASN A 328 19.68 -1.57 10.33
C ASN A 328 19.37 -0.09 10.35
N THR A 329 20.29 0.74 10.86
CA THR A 329 20.33 2.15 10.46
C THR A 329 20.90 2.27 9.05
N ALA A 330 20.71 3.42 8.40
CA ALA A 330 21.28 3.66 7.07
C ALA A 330 22.82 3.53 7.06
N LEU A 331 23.50 3.92 8.14
CA LEU A 331 24.96 3.75 8.29
C LEU A 331 25.35 2.28 8.35
N VAL A 332 24.67 1.49 9.19
CA VAL A 332 24.94 0.05 9.33
C VAL A 332 24.66 -0.65 8.01
N LEU A 333 23.56 -0.31 7.33
CA LEU A 333 23.22 -0.85 6.02
C LEU A 333 24.30 -0.51 4.98
N ALA A 334 24.75 0.74 4.88
CA ALA A 334 25.79 1.13 3.93
C ALA A 334 27.10 0.36 4.17
N CYS A 335 27.53 0.21 5.44
CA CYS A 335 28.71 -0.57 5.78
C CYS A 335 28.54 -2.05 5.45
N LYS A 336 27.36 -2.63 5.74
CA LYS A 336 26.99 -4.01 5.43
C LYS A 336 26.99 -4.29 3.92
N LEU A 337 26.53 -3.33 3.12
CA LEU A 337 26.55 -3.43 1.65
C LEU A 337 27.92 -3.13 1.03
N ALA A 338 28.95 -2.92 1.85
CA ALA A 338 30.29 -2.50 1.41
C ALA A 338 30.32 -1.17 0.64
N ASP A 339 29.34 -0.29 0.84
CA ASP A 339 29.26 1.03 0.22
C ASP A 339 30.02 2.07 1.06
N LYS A 340 31.33 2.18 0.80
CA LYS A 340 32.23 3.13 1.48
C LYS A 340 31.81 4.59 1.33
N GLU A 341 31.33 4.95 0.14
CA GLU A 341 31.02 6.34 -0.19
C GLU A 341 29.79 6.79 0.59
N SER A 342 28.69 6.02 0.49
CA SER A 342 27.47 6.31 1.22
C SER A 342 27.70 6.27 2.73
N ALA A 343 28.44 5.28 3.24
CA ALA A 343 28.77 5.20 4.65
C ALA A 343 29.53 6.44 5.14
N SER A 344 30.48 6.95 4.35
CA SER A 344 31.24 8.16 4.69
C SER A 344 30.37 9.43 4.72
N LEU A 345 29.44 9.57 3.76
CA LEU A 345 28.51 10.71 3.72
C LEU A 345 27.55 10.69 4.90
N ILE A 346 26.96 9.53 5.20
CA ILE A 346 26.06 9.35 6.34
C ILE A 346 26.81 9.61 7.65
N LEU A 347 28.02 9.06 7.82
CA LEU A 347 28.83 9.26 9.01
C LEU A 347 29.18 10.74 9.24
N THR A 348 29.52 11.47 8.18
CA THR A 348 29.79 12.91 8.26
C THR A 348 28.57 13.65 8.82
N ARG A 349 27.38 13.37 8.27
CA ARG A 349 26.13 13.98 8.73
C ARG A 349 25.76 13.57 10.16
N MET A 350 26.04 12.32 10.55
CA MET A 350 25.88 11.86 11.93
C MET A 350 26.78 12.60 12.91
N CYS A 351 28.03 12.88 12.54
CA CYS A 351 28.95 13.67 13.37
C CYS A 351 28.46 15.11 13.53
N GLU A 352 28.00 15.75 12.45
CA GLU A 352 27.44 17.12 12.49
C GLU A 352 26.25 17.24 13.44
N LEU A 353 25.43 16.20 13.54
CA LEU A 353 24.25 16.15 14.41
C LEU A 353 24.50 15.44 15.75
N ASN A 354 25.77 15.11 16.07
CA ASN A 354 26.18 14.39 17.29
C ASN A 354 25.40 13.08 17.53
N CYS A 355 25.10 12.34 16.46
CA CYS A 355 24.44 11.03 16.54
C CYS A 355 25.43 9.94 16.96
N SER A 356 24.99 9.02 17.82
CA SER A 356 25.74 7.78 18.12
C SER A 356 25.87 6.93 16.85
N VAL A 357 27.03 6.30 16.66
CA VAL A 357 27.35 5.38 15.54
C VAL A 357 27.38 3.89 15.96
N ASN A 358 26.94 3.61 17.19
CA ASN A 358 27.06 2.30 17.84
C ASN A 358 25.84 1.38 17.69
N GLN A 359 24.88 1.75 16.84
CA GLN A 359 23.73 0.91 16.52
C GLN A 359 24.23 -0.36 15.84
N ALA A 360 23.56 -1.46 16.16
CA ALA A 360 23.88 -2.78 15.66
C ALA A 360 22.66 -3.32 14.91
N ASP A 361 22.93 -4.17 13.92
CA ASP A 361 21.87 -4.94 13.24
C ASP A 361 21.35 -6.09 14.11
N GLN A 362 20.43 -6.87 13.53
CA GLN A 362 19.81 -8.04 14.17
C GLN A 362 20.81 -9.10 14.69
N TYR A 363 22.05 -9.12 14.20
CA TYR A 363 23.09 -10.06 14.66
C TYR A 363 24.13 -9.40 15.58
N GLY A 364 23.88 -8.17 16.01
CA GLY A 364 24.78 -7.40 16.86
C GLY A 364 25.99 -6.83 16.12
N MET A 365 26.00 -6.83 14.78
CA MET A 365 27.06 -6.20 14.00
C MET A 365 26.82 -4.70 13.90
N THR A 366 27.77 -3.90 14.38
CA THR A 366 27.79 -2.44 14.20
C THR A 366 28.46 -2.04 12.89
N ALA A 367 28.34 -0.77 12.51
CA ALA A 367 29.07 -0.21 11.37
C ALA A 367 30.58 -0.50 11.42
N LEU A 368 31.20 -0.45 12.61
CA LEU A 368 32.63 -0.75 12.78
C LEU A 368 32.96 -2.24 12.59
N HIS A 369 32.06 -3.15 12.97
CA HIS A 369 32.25 -4.58 12.69
C HIS A 369 32.28 -4.85 11.18
N TRP A 370 31.33 -4.29 10.44
CA TRP A 370 31.27 -4.39 8.98
C TRP A 370 32.48 -3.75 8.30
N ALA A 371 32.88 -2.55 8.71
CA ALA A 371 34.07 -1.87 8.17
C ALA A 371 35.36 -2.68 8.41
N LYS A 372 35.50 -3.32 9.59
CA LYS A 372 36.63 -4.21 9.90
C LYS A 372 36.60 -5.51 9.12
N PHE A 373 35.42 -6.09 8.91
CA PHE A 373 35.26 -7.28 8.09
C PHE A 373 35.74 -7.05 6.66
N TYR A 374 35.44 -5.89 6.07
CA TYR A 374 35.88 -5.54 4.72
C TYR A 374 37.27 -4.89 4.63
N HIS A 375 38.02 -4.77 5.73
CA HIS A 375 39.33 -4.11 5.74
C HIS A 375 39.28 -2.64 5.24
N PHE A 376 38.22 -1.91 5.60
CA PHE A 376 38.02 -0.51 5.19
C PHE A 376 38.67 0.45 6.19
N ASP A 377 40.00 0.53 6.18
CA ASP A 377 40.77 1.20 7.24
C ASP A 377 40.46 2.69 7.42
N ASP A 378 40.34 3.47 6.33
CA ASP A 378 39.95 4.88 6.41
C ASP A 378 38.57 5.04 7.08
N LEU A 379 37.59 4.22 6.68
CA LEU A 379 36.26 4.22 7.29
C LEU A 379 36.30 3.78 8.75
N CYS A 380 37.12 2.77 9.09
CA CYS A 380 37.33 2.36 10.48
C CYS A 380 37.87 3.50 11.34
N GLN A 381 38.89 4.23 10.85
CA GLN A 381 39.45 5.37 11.56
C GLN A 381 38.41 6.48 11.74
N LYS A 382 37.62 6.79 10.71
CA LYS A 382 36.53 7.77 10.80
C LYS A 382 35.48 7.36 11.83
N LEU A 383 35.05 6.09 11.83
CA LEU A 383 34.08 5.55 12.80
C LEU A 383 34.61 5.63 14.24
N ILE A 384 35.87 5.25 14.46
CA ILE A 384 36.50 5.33 15.80
C ILE A 384 36.57 6.79 16.27
N ARG A 385 36.98 7.72 15.39
CA ARG A 385 36.97 9.16 15.70
C ARG A 385 35.57 9.69 16.01
N ALA A 386 34.54 9.11 15.40
CA ALA A 386 33.13 9.41 15.68
C ALA A 386 32.59 8.72 16.94
N GLY A 387 33.43 8.02 17.72
CA GLY A 387 33.03 7.39 18.98
C GLY A 387 32.49 5.96 18.84
N ALA A 388 32.83 5.24 17.76
CA ALA A 388 32.49 3.83 17.64
C ALA A 388 33.18 2.99 18.72
N ASN A 389 32.42 2.14 19.40
CA ASN A 389 32.87 1.30 20.50
C ASN A 389 33.35 -0.05 19.98
N GLU A 390 34.66 -0.26 20.03
CA GLU A 390 35.34 -1.50 19.62
C GLU A 390 35.00 -2.70 20.52
N SER A 391 34.51 -2.47 21.75
CA SER A 391 34.22 -3.51 22.74
C SER A 391 32.88 -4.21 22.54
N LEU A 392 32.01 -3.68 21.67
CA LEU A 392 30.72 -4.29 21.38
C LEU A 392 30.92 -5.67 20.76
N LYS A 393 29.98 -6.58 21.05
CA LYS A 393 30.02 -7.96 20.60
C LYS A 393 28.75 -8.29 19.83
N THR A 394 28.92 -9.05 18.76
CA THR A 394 27.84 -9.71 18.01
C THR A 394 27.15 -10.78 18.87
N GLU A 395 26.04 -11.32 18.37
CA GLU A 395 25.30 -12.40 19.05
C GLU A 395 26.12 -13.66 19.31
N ASN A 396 27.09 -13.97 18.46
CA ASN A 396 28.02 -15.10 18.65
C ASN A 396 29.25 -14.73 19.51
N GLY A 397 29.25 -13.55 20.15
CA GLY A 397 30.28 -13.11 21.10
C GLY A 397 31.55 -12.55 20.46
N GLN A 398 31.57 -12.32 19.14
CA GLN A 398 32.71 -11.80 18.40
C GLN A 398 32.73 -10.27 18.46
N ASN A 399 33.91 -9.67 18.63
CA ASN A 399 34.07 -8.21 18.60
C ASN A 399 34.74 -7.76 17.30
N THR A 400 34.90 -6.46 17.11
CA THR A 400 35.57 -5.85 15.94
C THR A 400 36.97 -6.42 15.66
N THR A 401 37.73 -6.80 16.70
CA THR A 401 39.07 -7.39 16.55
C THR A 401 39.05 -8.79 15.92
N TYR A 402 37.99 -9.57 16.16
CA TYR A 402 37.77 -10.85 15.49
C TYR A 402 37.64 -10.62 13.98
N PHE A 403 36.76 -9.72 13.55
CA PHE A 403 36.51 -9.48 12.13
C PHE A 403 37.72 -8.90 11.39
N ALA A 404 38.58 -8.15 12.08
CA ALA A 404 39.83 -7.63 11.52
C ALA A 404 40.90 -8.72 11.30
N LYS A 405 40.96 -9.74 12.17
CA LYS A 405 42.07 -10.71 12.22
C LYS A 405 41.70 -12.10 11.71
N HIS A 406 40.44 -12.50 11.85
CA HIS A 406 39.99 -13.85 11.52
C HIS A 406 40.07 -14.11 10.02
N ARG A 407 40.80 -15.14 9.59
CA ARG A 407 40.85 -15.52 8.17
C ARG A 407 39.55 -16.26 7.83
N PHE A 408 38.63 -15.54 7.18
CA PHE A 408 37.35 -16.13 6.77
C PHE A 408 37.59 -17.21 5.71
N THR A 409 36.84 -18.30 5.81
CA THR A 409 36.92 -19.45 4.90
C THR A 409 35.53 -19.86 4.44
N LEU A 410 35.46 -20.78 3.46
CA LEU A 410 34.17 -21.35 3.02
C LEU A 410 33.34 -21.98 4.15
N GLU A 411 33.98 -22.41 5.25
CA GLU A 411 33.28 -22.93 6.41
C GLU A 411 32.48 -21.84 7.14
N ASP A 412 32.98 -20.60 7.22
CA ASP A 412 32.24 -19.48 7.83
C ASP A 412 30.99 -19.13 7.03
N PHE A 413 31.06 -19.28 5.71
CA PHE A 413 30.00 -19.05 4.73
C PHE A 413 29.15 -20.30 4.42
N LYS A 414 29.26 -21.34 5.24
CA LYS A 414 28.48 -22.57 5.08
C LYS A 414 27.07 -22.35 5.61
N ILE A 415 26.07 -22.58 4.76
CA ILE A 415 24.66 -22.55 5.15
C ILE A 415 24.37 -23.74 6.07
N GLN A 416 23.71 -23.48 7.21
CA GLN A 416 23.16 -24.52 8.08
C GLN A 416 21.69 -24.78 7.73
N GLY A 417 21.35 -26.03 7.43
CA GLY A 417 20.00 -26.45 7.01
C GLY A 417 19.99 -27.10 5.61
N ARG A 418 18.86 -27.71 5.23
CA ARG A 418 18.68 -28.36 3.91
C ARG A 418 17.97 -27.46 2.89
N GLU A 419 17.12 -26.54 3.35
CA GLU A 419 16.33 -25.64 2.50
C GLU A 419 16.42 -24.20 3.02
N ILE A 420 16.50 -23.24 2.11
CA ILE A 420 16.28 -21.82 2.42
C ILE A 420 14.79 -21.57 2.29
N ILE A 421 14.11 -21.55 3.42
CA ILE A 421 12.77 -20.96 3.52
C ILE A 421 13.02 -19.49 3.92
N GLN A 422 12.28 -18.55 3.32
CA GLN A 422 12.29 -17.15 3.77
C GLN A 422 12.21 -17.15 5.31
N ASP A 423 13.15 -16.45 5.95
CA ASP A 423 13.32 -16.32 7.41
C ASP A 423 13.90 -17.53 8.17
N GLN A 424 14.31 -18.63 7.51
CA GLN A 424 14.74 -19.86 8.20
C GLN A 424 16.04 -20.48 7.69
N PHE A 425 17.07 -19.67 7.44
CA PHE A 425 18.44 -20.19 7.36
C PHE A 425 19.43 -19.26 8.05
N HIS A 426 20.58 -19.81 8.39
CA HIS A 426 21.70 -19.02 8.89
C HIS A 426 23.02 -19.61 8.37
N LEU A 427 24.02 -18.76 8.25
CA LEU A 427 25.38 -19.22 8.02
C LEU A 427 25.97 -19.77 9.32
N LYS A 428 27.02 -20.58 9.19
CA LYS A 428 27.79 -21.09 10.34
C LYS A 428 28.27 -19.94 11.23
N ASN A 429 28.75 -18.86 10.62
CA ASN A 429 28.89 -17.59 11.30
C ASN A 429 27.61 -16.76 11.14
N ARG A 430 26.76 -16.75 12.17
CA ARG A 430 25.46 -16.06 12.14
C ARG A 430 25.57 -14.56 11.83
N ALA A 431 26.63 -13.91 12.30
CA ALA A 431 26.87 -12.48 12.06
C ALA A 431 27.05 -12.14 10.58
N LEU A 432 27.41 -13.13 9.74
CA LEU A 432 27.58 -12.94 8.30
C LEU A 432 26.34 -13.34 7.49
N THR A 433 25.26 -13.77 8.14
CA THR A 433 24.07 -14.31 7.44
C THR A 433 23.50 -13.29 6.45
N ASP A 434 23.51 -12.01 6.82
CA ASP A 434 22.99 -10.94 5.96
C ASP A 434 23.75 -10.73 4.64
N ILE A 435 25.01 -11.18 4.55
CA ILE A 435 25.76 -11.14 3.29
C ILE A 435 25.03 -11.95 2.21
N ALA A 436 24.35 -13.03 2.57
CA ALA A 436 23.64 -13.85 1.60
C ALA A 436 22.43 -13.13 0.98
N PHE A 437 21.72 -12.29 1.74
CA PHE A 437 20.56 -11.53 1.28
C PHE A 437 20.93 -10.32 0.43
N HIS A 438 22.16 -9.82 0.55
CA HIS A 438 22.61 -8.61 -0.15
C HIS A 438 23.85 -8.84 -1.03
N ALA A 439 24.11 -10.10 -1.39
CA ALA A 439 25.34 -10.49 -2.07
C ALA A 439 25.52 -9.78 -3.42
N ASP A 440 24.43 -9.51 -4.14
CA ASP A 440 24.38 -8.75 -5.39
C ASP A 440 24.94 -7.33 -5.23
N LYS A 441 24.42 -6.60 -4.24
CA LYS A 441 24.80 -5.22 -3.94
C LYS A 441 26.24 -5.15 -3.42
N ILE A 442 26.60 -6.07 -2.53
CA ILE A 442 27.97 -6.19 -2.02
C ILE A 442 28.94 -6.46 -3.18
N ALA A 443 28.62 -7.39 -4.08
CA ALA A 443 29.48 -7.71 -5.22
C ALA A 443 29.62 -6.52 -6.17
N LEU A 444 28.56 -5.75 -6.41
CA LEU A 444 28.63 -4.55 -7.24
C LEU A 444 29.46 -3.43 -6.57
N ASN A 445 29.27 -3.20 -5.27
CA ASN A 445 30.03 -2.19 -4.52
C ASN A 445 31.52 -2.52 -4.40
N LEU A 446 31.84 -3.81 -4.27
CA LEU A 446 33.22 -4.33 -4.26
C LEU A 446 33.80 -4.56 -5.66
N GLN A 447 33.03 -4.30 -6.73
CA GLN A 447 33.43 -4.52 -8.13
C GLN A 447 33.81 -5.98 -8.46
N LEU A 448 33.18 -6.95 -7.79
CA LEU A 448 33.35 -8.39 -8.03
C LEU A 448 32.54 -8.90 -9.24
N THR A 449 31.63 -8.06 -9.74
CA THR A 449 30.72 -8.35 -10.87
C THR A 449 30.25 -7.06 -11.54
N THR A 450 29.51 -7.20 -12.64
CA THR A 450 28.84 -6.09 -13.33
C THR A 450 27.32 -6.22 -13.24
N ALA A 451 26.59 -5.11 -13.38
CA ALA A 451 25.12 -5.15 -13.42
C ALA A 451 24.58 -6.08 -14.52
N TYR A 452 25.29 -6.16 -15.66
CA TYR A 452 24.95 -7.07 -16.74
C TYR A 452 25.05 -8.55 -16.31
N GLU A 453 26.14 -8.94 -15.65
CA GLU A 453 26.31 -10.32 -15.14
C GLU A 453 25.23 -10.69 -14.11
N VAL A 454 24.84 -9.75 -13.24
CA VAL A 454 23.74 -9.93 -12.28
C VAL A 454 22.42 -10.19 -13.00
N MET A 455 22.08 -9.33 -13.97
CA MET A 455 20.84 -9.46 -14.75
C MET A 455 20.80 -10.76 -15.56
N GLU A 456 21.91 -11.12 -16.21
CA GLU A 456 22.03 -12.34 -16.99
C GLU A 456 21.86 -13.59 -16.12
N LEU A 457 22.43 -13.58 -14.91
CA LEU A 457 22.28 -14.67 -13.94
C LEU A 457 20.81 -14.88 -13.53
N TYR A 458 20.07 -13.79 -13.28
CA TYR A 458 18.66 -13.87 -12.91
C TYR A 458 17.76 -14.28 -14.08
N GLN A 459 18.06 -13.84 -15.31
CA GLN A 459 17.28 -14.21 -16.49
C GLN A 459 17.43 -15.70 -16.84
N LYS A 460 18.62 -16.28 -16.61
CA LYS A 460 18.91 -17.69 -16.93
C LYS A 460 18.28 -18.71 -15.97
N ASP A 461 17.75 -18.28 -14.83
CA ASP A 461 17.18 -19.17 -13.81
C ASP A 461 15.68 -18.85 -13.58
N GLU A 462 14.81 -19.78 -14.01
CA GLU A 462 13.36 -19.62 -13.85
C GLU A 462 12.94 -19.49 -12.38
N GLY A 463 13.63 -20.18 -11.46
CA GLY A 463 13.36 -20.12 -10.02
C GLY A 463 13.69 -18.76 -9.41
N ALA A 464 14.74 -18.10 -9.89
CA ALA A 464 15.13 -16.75 -9.53
C ALA A 464 14.09 -15.73 -10.01
N GLN A 465 13.38 -15.98 -11.12
CA GLN A 465 12.30 -15.08 -11.55
C GLN A 465 11.08 -15.14 -10.61
N ILE A 466 10.85 -16.27 -9.95
CA ILE A 466 9.66 -16.52 -9.13
C ILE A 466 9.83 -16.12 -7.66
N ARG A 467 11.03 -16.29 -7.07
CA ARG A 467 11.27 -16.00 -5.64
C ARG A 467 12.59 -15.28 -5.39
N THR A 468 12.57 -14.22 -4.58
CA THR A 468 13.77 -13.50 -4.13
C THR A 468 14.77 -14.41 -3.40
N SER A 469 14.27 -15.36 -2.59
CA SER A 469 15.10 -16.37 -1.92
C SER A 469 16.00 -17.18 -2.86
N ASN A 470 15.53 -17.48 -4.07
CA ASN A 470 16.29 -18.23 -5.07
C ASN A 470 17.40 -17.37 -5.69
N ARG A 471 17.12 -16.07 -5.91
CA ARG A 471 18.12 -15.09 -6.37
C ARG A 471 19.28 -15.02 -5.38
N PHE A 472 18.98 -14.87 -4.09
CA PHE A 472 19.97 -14.79 -3.02
C PHE A 472 20.88 -16.03 -3.00
N TYR A 473 20.29 -17.23 -3.05
CA TYR A 473 21.06 -18.47 -3.03
C TYR A 473 21.97 -18.66 -4.24
N LEU A 474 21.43 -18.44 -5.43
CA LEU A 474 22.15 -18.57 -6.70
C LEU A 474 23.32 -17.60 -6.75
N PHE A 475 23.08 -16.36 -6.33
CA PHE A 475 24.09 -15.32 -6.32
C PHE A 475 25.16 -15.62 -5.26
N PHE A 476 24.77 -15.87 -4.00
CA PHE A 476 25.70 -16.16 -2.92
C PHE A 476 26.64 -17.33 -3.24
N LYS A 477 26.12 -18.41 -3.84
CA LYS A 477 26.96 -19.55 -4.26
C LYS A 477 27.99 -19.18 -5.31
N THR A 478 27.61 -18.35 -6.27
CA THR A 478 28.45 -17.93 -7.39
C THR A 478 29.57 -17.00 -6.94
N PHE A 479 29.30 -16.09 -6.00
CA PHE A 479 30.21 -14.99 -5.66
C PHE A 479 30.97 -15.14 -4.35
N ARG A 480 30.57 -16.05 -3.45
CA ARG A 480 31.25 -16.23 -2.15
C ARG A 480 32.73 -16.59 -2.26
N THR A 481 33.18 -17.28 -3.31
CA THR A 481 34.60 -17.57 -3.54
C THR A 481 35.36 -16.31 -3.93
N ARG A 482 34.80 -15.51 -4.84
CA ARG A 482 35.38 -14.21 -5.24
C ARG A 482 35.47 -13.26 -4.04
N LEU A 483 34.46 -13.25 -3.17
CA LEU A 483 34.47 -12.47 -1.93
C LEU A 483 35.61 -12.92 -1.00
N LEU A 484 35.84 -14.22 -0.85
CA LEU A 484 36.94 -14.75 -0.03
C LEU A 484 38.31 -14.35 -0.59
N GLU A 485 38.53 -14.54 -1.90
CA GLU A 485 39.76 -14.13 -2.59
C GLU A 485 40.00 -12.62 -2.42
N TRP A 486 38.95 -11.81 -2.55
CA TRP A 486 39.01 -10.38 -2.33
C TRP A 486 39.38 -10.03 -0.89
N LEU A 487 38.78 -10.69 0.11
CA LEU A 487 39.10 -10.48 1.53
C LEU A 487 40.54 -10.85 1.87
N GLU A 488 41.06 -11.93 1.27
CA GLU A 488 42.46 -12.32 1.43
C GLU A 488 43.40 -11.27 0.84
N HIS A 489 43.11 -10.78 -0.36
CA HIS A 489 43.90 -9.73 -0.99
C HIS A 489 43.92 -8.42 -0.19
N GLN A 490 42.77 -7.97 0.35
CA GLN A 490 42.75 -6.75 1.18
C GLN A 490 43.65 -6.90 2.41
N ARG A 491 43.58 -8.06 3.08
CA ARG A 491 44.43 -8.34 4.24
C ARG A 491 45.92 -8.35 3.92
N GLU A 492 46.30 -8.90 2.76
CA GLU A 492 47.70 -8.89 2.32
C GLU A 492 48.20 -7.47 2.06
N ALA A 493 47.35 -6.61 1.49
CA ALA A 493 47.66 -5.20 1.30
C ALA A 493 47.87 -4.47 2.65
N ASP A 494 47.04 -4.76 3.66
CA ASP A 494 47.19 -4.17 5.01
C ASP A 494 48.51 -4.56 5.71
N LEU A 495 49.07 -5.73 5.38
CA LEU A 495 50.31 -6.25 5.97
C LEU A 495 51.59 -5.71 5.31
N GLN A 496 51.48 -4.94 4.21
CA GLN A 496 52.60 -4.28 3.56
C GLN A 496 52.61 -2.76 3.86
N PRO A 497 53.18 -2.31 5.00
CA PRO A 497 53.38 -0.89 5.24
C PRO A 497 54.50 -0.36 4.32
N GLU A 498 54.20 0.74 3.62
CA GLU A 498 55.10 1.71 2.95
C GLU A 498 56.60 1.33 2.93
N GLN A 499 57.05 0.63 1.88
CA GLN A 499 58.49 0.50 1.54
C GLN A 499 58.92 1.35 0.33
N GLU A 500 58.12 2.31 -0.10
CA GLU A 500 58.49 3.23 -1.19
C GLU A 500 58.55 4.68 -0.70
N GLY A 501 59.59 4.97 0.09
CA GLY A 501 59.93 6.30 0.57
C GLY A 501 61.43 6.56 0.48
N VAL A 502 61.90 6.85 -0.74
CA VAL A 502 63.12 7.64 -1.04
C VAL A 502 64.47 7.00 -0.68
N ALA A 503 64.95 6.08 -1.51
CA ALA A 503 66.40 5.93 -1.73
C ALA A 503 66.86 7.00 -2.74
N LEU A 504 67.13 8.22 -2.26
CA LEU A 504 67.92 9.20 -3.01
C LEU A 504 69.37 8.71 -3.04
N ASN A 505 69.81 8.33 -4.25
CA ASN A 505 71.18 7.97 -4.57
C ASN A 505 72.16 9.05 -4.07
N PHE A 506 72.95 8.72 -3.07
CA PHE A 506 74.27 9.31 -2.86
C PHE A 506 75.23 8.71 -3.88
N ILE A 507 75.81 9.55 -4.74
CA ILE A 507 77.07 9.25 -5.43
C ILE A 507 78.08 10.26 -4.88
N PRO A 508 79.20 9.83 -4.26
CA PRO A 508 80.24 10.75 -3.81
C PRO A 508 81.24 11.08 -4.92
N SER A 509 81.65 12.36 -4.90
CA SER A 509 82.84 13.02 -5.46
C SER A 509 83.15 12.87 -6.95
#